data_AF-A0A965YRN8-F1
#
_entry.id   AF-A0A965YRN8-F1
#
_cell.length_a   1.000
_cell.length_b   1.000
_cell.length_c   1.000
_cell.angle_alpha   90.00
_cell.angle_beta   90.00
_cell.angle_gamma   90.00
#
_symmetry.space_group_name_H-M   'P 1'
#
loop_
_entity.id
_entity.type
_entity.pdbx_description
1 polymer ?
#
loop_
_entity_poly.entity_id
_entity_poly.type
_entity_poly.pdbx_seq_one_letter_code
_entity_poly.pdbx_strand_id
1 'polypeptide(L)'
;MKEITTRGDICLNDKYNFTYKVAEISYSEREDESFVYEIKPNYSVIGLLDTKDFQGIPGLDLDLKKESYTRENVIPVFISERTPGKNREDLWSLLKDCDMQYLNQLEWLIRTDTKYSGDKLFCKRPEDKTIEAESVDTLGDRSAVICRKILETICYGNTVILPSLIVDDKNRKQYFNLFMALYSTERKFLDSKRSSGIAASAKKGNYKGREKIKIDKLAAQEIFLDYSVKRINSTDASEKLGISKSTFLRRYREYENARQ
;
A
#
# COMPACT_ATOMS: atom_id res chain seq x y z
N MET A 1 4.57 5.86 -37.98
CA MET A 1 3.55 6.38 -37.07
C MET A 1 4.18 6.52 -35.71
N LYS A 2 4.09 7.69 -35.08
CA LYS A 2 4.48 7.82 -33.68
C LYS A 2 3.40 7.16 -32.81
N GLU A 3 3.83 6.48 -31.77
CA GLU A 3 2.95 5.81 -30.82
C GLU A 3 3.42 6.19 -29.42
N ILE A 4 2.48 6.53 -28.55
CA ILE A 4 2.77 6.79 -27.13
C ILE A 4 2.38 5.52 -26.38
N THR A 5 3.36 4.90 -25.71
CA THR A 5 3.14 3.70 -24.91
C THR A 5 3.28 4.01 -23.43
N THR A 6 2.29 3.57 -22.65
CA THR A 6 2.32 3.56 -21.19
C THR A 6 2.32 2.12 -20.71
N ARG A 7 3.16 1.80 -19.72
CA ARG A 7 3.22 0.46 -19.13
C ARG A 7 2.97 0.53 -17.63
N GLY A 8 2.33 -0.52 -17.12
CA GLY A 8 2.05 -0.73 -15.72
C GLY A 8 2.04 -2.21 -15.36
N ASP A 9 2.19 -2.48 -14.07
CA ASP A 9 2.06 -3.82 -13.50
C ASP A 9 0.80 -3.89 -12.65
N ILE A 10 -0.10 -4.83 -12.96
CA ILE A 10 -1.26 -5.16 -12.14
C ILE A 10 -0.77 -6.01 -10.97
N CYS A 11 -0.98 -5.52 -9.77
CA CYS A 11 -0.41 -6.04 -8.55
C CYS A 11 -1.47 -6.32 -7.47
N LEU A 12 -1.13 -7.21 -6.54
CA LEU A 12 -1.89 -7.50 -5.32
C LEU A 12 -0.94 -7.60 -4.13
N ASN A 13 -1.35 -7.11 -2.95
CA ASN A 13 -0.58 -7.26 -1.73
C ASN A 13 -1.21 -8.31 -0.80
N ASP A 14 -0.38 -9.17 -0.22
CA ASP A 14 -0.82 -10.10 0.83
C ASP A 14 -0.78 -9.48 2.24
N LYS A 15 -1.11 -10.31 3.24
CA LYS A 15 -1.09 -9.93 4.67
C LYS A 15 0.30 -9.59 5.22
N TYR A 16 1.38 -9.99 4.54
CA TYR A 16 2.75 -9.68 4.91
C TYR A 16 3.31 -8.50 4.09
N ASN A 17 2.48 -7.87 3.26
CA ASN A 17 2.83 -6.82 2.31
C ASN A 17 3.83 -7.27 1.23
N PHE A 18 3.80 -8.55 0.84
CA PHE A 18 4.45 -8.96 -0.40
C PHE A 18 3.58 -8.56 -1.59
N THR A 19 4.20 -7.95 -2.60
CA THR A 19 3.53 -7.53 -3.84
C THR A 19 3.66 -8.61 -4.90
N TYR A 20 2.51 -9.13 -5.33
CA TYR A 20 2.38 -10.14 -6.37
C TYR A 20 2.06 -9.46 -7.69
N LYS A 21 2.95 -9.55 -8.68
CA LYS A 21 2.69 -9.05 -10.04
C LYS A 21 1.85 -10.08 -10.79
N VAL A 22 0.54 -9.87 -10.87
CA VAL A 22 -0.38 -10.83 -11.51
C VAL A 22 -0.46 -10.64 -13.02
N ALA A 23 -0.19 -9.46 -13.55
CA ALA A 23 -0.11 -9.21 -14.98
C ALA A 23 0.69 -7.94 -15.30
N GLU A 24 1.28 -7.90 -16.49
CA GLU A 24 1.71 -6.64 -17.12
C GLU A 24 0.53 -6.07 -17.92
N ILE A 25 0.38 -4.75 -17.93
CA ILE A 25 -0.59 -4.03 -18.75
C ILE A 25 0.13 -2.92 -19.52
N SER A 26 -0.10 -2.87 -20.83
CA SER A 26 0.34 -1.79 -21.69
C SER A 26 -0.85 -1.09 -22.34
N TYR A 27 -0.69 0.21 -22.53
CA TYR A 27 -1.59 1.07 -23.28
C TYR A 27 -0.78 1.76 -24.37
N SER A 28 -1.26 1.66 -25.60
CA SER A 28 -0.60 2.19 -26.78
C SER A 28 -1.59 3.05 -27.55
N GLU A 29 -1.27 4.33 -27.75
CA GLU A 29 -2.10 5.29 -28.49
C GLU A 29 -1.35 5.81 -29.72
N ARG A 30 -2.04 5.76 -30.86
CA ARG A 30 -1.51 6.15 -32.17
C ARG A 30 -1.97 7.58 -32.54
N GLU A 31 -1.32 8.17 -33.53
CA GLU A 31 -1.63 9.52 -34.04
C GLU A 31 -3.06 9.68 -34.58
N ASP A 32 -3.72 8.59 -34.98
CA ASP A 32 -5.11 8.57 -35.46
C ASP A 32 -6.15 8.40 -34.33
N GLU A 33 -5.73 8.60 -33.08
CA GLU A 33 -6.52 8.38 -31.85
C GLU A 33 -6.96 6.93 -31.63
N SER A 34 -6.51 5.99 -32.48
CA SER A 34 -6.71 4.56 -32.21
C SER A 34 -5.79 4.12 -31.08
N PHE A 35 -6.30 3.24 -30.23
CA PHE A 35 -5.57 2.78 -29.06
C PHE A 35 -5.75 1.28 -28.82
N VAL A 36 -4.75 0.69 -28.16
CA VAL A 36 -4.72 -0.73 -27.84
C VAL A 36 -4.30 -0.91 -26.39
N TYR A 37 -5.06 -1.73 -25.67
CA TYR A 37 -4.64 -2.29 -24.39
C TYR A 37 -4.18 -3.73 -24.60
N GLU A 38 -3.04 -4.08 -24.03
CA GLU A 38 -2.57 -5.47 -23.95
C GLU A 38 -2.31 -5.82 -22.48
N ILE A 39 -2.92 -6.91 -22.02
CA ILE A 39 -2.71 -7.46 -20.67
C ILE A 39 -2.04 -8.82 -20.81
N LYS A 40 -0.88 -9.01 -20.17
CA LYS A 40 -0.10 -10.26 -20.14
C LYS A 40 -0.11 -10.85 -18.74
N PRO A 41 -0.97 -11.84 -18.45
CA PRO A 41 -1.02 -12.46 -17.14
C PRO A 41 0.27 -13.22 -16.81
N ASN A 42 0.75 -13.06 -15.59
CA ASN A 42 1.85 -13.84 -15.06
C ASN A 42 1.30 -15.08 -14.35
N TYR A 43 1.14 -16.18 -15.09
CA TYR A 43 0.58 -17.41 -14.55
C TYR A 43 1.43 -18.07 -13.47
N SER A 44 2.76 -17.89 -13.50
CA SER A 44 3.65 -18.45 -12.48
C SER A 44 3.43 -17.77 -11.12
N VAL A 45 3.15 -16.47 -11.13
CA VAL A 45 2.80 -15.68 -9.92
C VAL A 45 1.35 -15.87 -9.51
N ILE A 46 0.40 -15.86 -10.46
CA ILE A 46 -1.02 -16.11 -10.16
C ILE A 46 -1.19 -17.46 -9.45
N GLY A 47 -0.43 -18.48 -9.87
CA GLY A 47 -0.46 -19.81 -9.25
C GLY A 47 0.06 -19.89 -7.80
N LEU A 48 0.58 -18.79 -7.25
CA LEU A 48 1.03 -18.67 -5.85
C LEU A 48 -0.08 -18.14 -4.93
N LEU A 49 -1.09 -17.48 -5.49
CA LEU A 49 -2.14 -16.79 -4.74
C LEU A 49 -3.26 -17.75 -4.29
N ASP A 50 -3.86 -17.44 -3.14
CA ASP A 50 -5.07 -18.13 -2.65
C ASP A 50 -6.30 -17.57 -3.39
N THR A 51 -7.25 -18.44 -3.74
CA THR A 51 -8.49 -18.06 -4.45
C THR A 51 -9.37 -17.10 -3.65
N LYS A 52 -9.19 -17.03 -2.32
CA LYS A 52 -9.84 -16.03 -1.46
C LYS A 52 -9.30 -14.62 -1.68
N ASP A 53 -8.02 -14.51 -2.00
CA ASP A 53 -7.35 -13.23 -2.19
C ASP A 53 -7.39 -12.76 -3.64
N PHE A 54 -7.35 -13.69 -4.59
CA PHE A 54 -7.38 -13.41 -6.03
C PHE A 54 -8.46 -14.23 -6.74
N GLN A 55 -9.48 -13.53 -7.27
CA GLN A 55 -10.60 -14.14 -8.00
C GLN A 55 -10.45 -14.04 -9.52
N GLY A 56 -9.45 -13.31 -10.01
CA GLY A 56 -9.23 -13.04 -11.43
C GLY A 56 -9.01 -11.56 -11.71
N ILE A 57 -8.79 -11.23 -12.98
CA ILE A 57 -8.74 -9.85 -13.46
C ILE A 57 -10.10 -9.54 -14.13
N PRO A 58 -10.83 -8.50 -13.70
CA PRO A 58 -12.13 -8.14 -14.28
C PRO A 58 -12.13 -8.07 -15.82
N GLY A 59 -13.04 -8.80 -16.45
CA GLY A 59 -13.21 -8.85 -17.91
C GLY A 59 -12.25 -9.79 -18.65
N LEU A 60 -11.44 -10.57 -17.94
CA LEU A 60 -10.54 -11.58 -18.51
C LEU A 60 -10.94 -12.98 -18.02
N ASP A 61 -11.00 -13.93 -18.96
CA ASP A 61 -11.12 -15.36 -18.67
C ASP A 61 -9.72 -15.98 -18.60
N LEU A 62 -9.20 -16.14 -17.38
CA LEU A 62 -7.85 -16.66 -17.14
C LEU A 62 -7.75 -18.19 -17.24
N ASP A 63 -8.87 -18.91 -17.34
CA ASP A 63 -8.88 -20.36 -17.48
C ASP A 63 -8.39 -20.78 -18.87
N LEU A 64 -8.51 -19.90 -19.87
CA LEU A 64 -7.98 -20.08 -21.22
C LEU A 64 -6.44 -20.08 -21.29
N LYS A 65 -5.75 -19.66 -20.23
CA LYS A 65 -4.28 -19.60 -20.16
C LYS A 65 -3.58 -18.89 -21.34
N LYS A 66 -4.21 -17.87 -21.92
CA LYS A 66 -3.62 -17.08 -23.01
C LYS A 66 -2.41 -16.27 -22.56
N GLU A 67 -1.39 -16.21 -23.41
CA GLU A 67 -0.20 -15.39 -23.18
C GLU A 67 -0.52 -13.89 -23.08
N SER A 68 -1.47 -13.40 -23.88
CA SER A 68 -1.93 -12.02 -23.84
C SER A 68 -3.42 -11.86 -24.16
N TYR A 69 -4.00 -10.77 -23.65
CA TYR A 69 -5.38 -10.34 -23.88
C TYR A 69 -5.34 -8.93 -24.44
N THR A 70 -5.67 -8.81 -25.73
CA THR A 70 -5.68 -7.52 -26.43
C THR A 70 -7.09 -6.97 -26.52
N ARG A 71 -7.22 -5.66 -26.39
CA ARG A 71 -8.45 -4.88 -26.63
C ARG A 71 -8.10 -3.69 -27.51
N GLU A 72 -8.64 -3.67 -28.72
CA GLU A 72 -8.44 -2.59 -29.68
C GLU A 72 -9.62 -1.62 -29.60
N ASN A 73 -9.34 -0.33 -29.43
CA ASN A 73 -10.30 0.76 -29.35
C ASN A 73 -11.42 0.55 -28.30
N VAL A 74 -11.16 -0.29 -27.30
CA VAL A 74 -12.09 -0.63 -26.22
C VAL A 74 -11.33 -0.58 -24.91
N ILE A 75 -11.86 0.17 -23.94
CA ILE A 75 -11.31 0.26 -22.59
C ILE A 75 -11.62 -1.05 -21.85
N PRO A 76 -10.63 -1.80 -21.33
CA PRO A 76 -10.87 -3.01 -20.55
C PRO A 76 -11.69 -2.72 -19.29
N VAL A 77 -12.52 -3.69 -18.88
CA VAL A 77 -13.35 -3.60 -17.66
C VAL A 77 -12.51 -3.18 -16.45
N PHE A 78 -11.36 -3.84 -16.25
CA PHE A 78 -10.39 -3.51 -15.21
C PHE A 78 -10.06 -2.01 -15.12
N ILE A 79 -9.80 -1.36 -16.26
CA ILE A 79 -9.47 0.08 -16.32
C ILE A 79 -10.72 0.92 -16.07
N SER A 80 -11.84 0.61 -16.73
CA SER A 80 -13.06 1.43 -16.69
C SER A 80 -13.68 1.54 -15.29
N GLU A 81 -13.61 0.48 -14.48
CA GLU A 81 -14.15 0.47 -13.11
C GLU A 81 -13.29 1.25 -12.11
N ARG A 82 -12.03 1.56 -12.48
CA ARG A 82 -11.02 2.12 -11.58
C ARG A 82 -10.63 3.54 -11.93
N THR A 83 -11.01 4.04 -13.10
CA THR A 83 -10.53 5.33 -13.61
C THR A 83 -11.68 6.30 -13.84
N PRO A 84 -11.43 7.61 -13.74
CA PRO A 84 -12.45 8.59 -14.10
C PRO A 84 -12.81 8.46 -15.58
N GLY A 85 -14.10 8.64 -15.89
CA GLY A 85 -14.58 8.74 -17.27
C GLY A 85 -14.25 10.09 -17.89
N LYS A 86 -14.12 10.14 -19.21
CA LYS A 86 -13.81 11.36 -19.98
C LYS A 86 -14.83 12.50 -19.76
N ASN A 87 -16.09 12.15 -19.48
CA ASN A 87 -17.20 13.11 -19.34
C ASN A 87 -17.45 13.58 -17.89
N ARG A 88 -16.53 13.30 -16.96
CA ARG A 88 -16.67 13.66 -15.55
C ARG A 88 -16.43 15.16 -15.35
N GLU A 89 -17.32 15.84 -14.62
CA GLU A 89 -17.28 17.32 -14.43
C GLU A 89 -15.99 17.81 -13.74
N ASP A 90 -15.52 17.10 -12.70
CA ASP A 90 -14.33 17.43 -11.91
C ASP A 90 -13.02 16.81 -12.45
N LEU A 91 -13.02 16.29 -13.68
CA LEU A 91 -11.88 15.60 -14.27
C LEU A 91 -10.59 16.44 -14.26
N TRP A 92 -10.67 17.70 -14.68
CA TRP A 92 -9.49 18.58 -14.79
C TRP A 92 -8.85 18.88 -13.44
N SER A 93 -9.65 18.97 -12.38
CA SER A 93 -9.14 19.13 -11.01
C SER A 93 -8.36 17.88 -10.58
N LEU A 94 -8.91 16.69 -10.84
CA LEU A 94 -8.23 15.41 -10.54
C LEU A 94 -6.93 15.23 -11.30
N LEU A 95 -6.91 15.61 -12.58
CA LEU A 95 -5.69 15.55 -13.40
C LEU A 95 -4.63 16.51 -12.89
N LYS A 96 -5.03 17.72 -12.49
CA LYS A 96 -4.12 18.72 -11.91
C LYS A 96 -3.49 18.23 -10.60
N ASP A 97 -4.28 17.59 -9.74
CA ASP A 97 -3.78 17.03 -8.48
C ASP A 97 -2.76 15.90 -8.69
N CYS A 98 -2.80 15.24 -9.85
CA CYS A 98 -1.88 14.16 -10.25
C CYS A 98 -0.77 14.62 -11.22
N ASP A 99 -0.65 15.92 -11.47
CA ASP A 99 0.29 16.54 -12.43
C ASP A 99 0.20 15.91 -13.84
N MET A 100 -1.04 15.79 -14.34
CA MET A 100 -1.35 15.24 -15.66
C MET A 100 -2.01 16.29 -16.55
N GLN A 101 -1.56 16.39 -17.80
CA GLN A 101 -2.07 17.36 -18.78
C GLN A 101 -3.22 16.81 -19.63
N TYR A 102 -3.37 15.48 -19.71
CA TYR A 102 -4.43 14.79 -20.42
C TYR A 102 -4.77 13.48 -19.70
N LEU A 103 -5.98 12.96 -19.93
CA LEU A 103 -6.43 11.72 -19.32
C LEU A 103 -5.85 10.51 -20.06
N ASN A 104 -4.75 9.98 -19.55
CA ASN A 104 -4.35 8.60 -19.78
C ASN A 104 -4.80 7.77 -18.58
N GLN A 105 -5.79 6.91 -18.78
CA GLN A 105 -6.43 6.16 -17.69
C GLN A 105 -5.45 5.21 -16.99
N LEU A 106 -4.55 4.56 -17.73
CA LEU A 106 -3.54 3.68 -17.12
C LEU A 106 -2.53 4.49 -16.30
N GLU A 107 -2.04 5.60 -16.83
CA GLU A 107 -1.13 6.50 -16.12
C GLU A 107 -1.77 7.06 -14.84
N TRP A 108 -3.04 7.41 -14.89
CA TRP A 108 -3.79 7.89 -13.72
C TRP A 108 -3.87 6.82 -12.62
N LEU A 109 -4.09 5.55 -12.97
CA LEU A 109 -4.06 4.45 -11.99
C LEU A 109 -2.69 4.27 -11.35
N ILE A 110 -1.63 4.44 -12.13
CA ILE A 110 -0.25 4.30 -11.64
C ILE A 110 0.11 5.42 -10.66
N ARG A 111 -0.40 6.63 -10.90
CA ARG A 111 -0.11 7.82 -10.09
C ARG A 111 -0.98 7.98 -8.85
N THR A 112 -2.09 7.27 -8.77
CA THR A 112 -3.04 7.41 -7.66
C THR A 112 -3.12 6.16 -6.79
N ASP A 113 -3.35 6.38 -5.50
CA ASP A 113 -3.64 5.30 -4.54
C ASP A 113 -5.12 4.88 -4.55
N THR A 114 -5.85 5.17 -5.64
CA THR A 114 -7.26 4.82 -5.74
C THR A 114 -7.44 3.31 -5.80
N LYS A 115 -8.38 2.80 -5.00
CA LYS A 115 -8.66 1.37 -4.91
C LYS A 115 -10.12 1.11 -5.19
N TYR A 116 -10.37 0.15 -6.08
CA TYR A 116 -11.70 -0.39 -6.28
C TYR A 116 -12.08 -1.24 -5.08
N SER A 117 -13.31 -1.10 -4.59
CA SER A 117 -13.77 -1.84 -3.40
C SER A 117 -14.03 -3.32 -3.66
N GLY A 118 -14.20 -3.73 -4.91
CA GLY A 118 -14.55 -5.11 -5.27
C GLY A 118 -13.39 -6.10 -5.27
N ASP A 119 -12.13 -5.63 -5.30
CA ASP A 119 -10.95 -6.50 -5.19
C ASP A 119 -9.75 -5.78 -4.56
N LYS A 120 -8.61 -6.48 -4.49
CA LYS A 120 -7.36 -5.98 -3.90
C LYS A 120 -6.34 -5.54 -4.95
N LEU A 121 -6.75 -5.45 -6.22
CA LEU A 121 -5.84 -5.16 -7.32
C LEU A 121 -5.54 -3.66 -7.40
N PHE A 122 -4.30 -3.34 -7.74
CA PHE A 122 -3.84 -1.98 -8.01
C PHE A 122 -2.81 -1.98 -9.13
N CYS A 123 -2.55 -0.82 -9.74
CA CYS A 123 -1.50 -0.67 -10.75
C CYS A 123 -0.32 0.10 -10.17
N LYS A 124 0.87 -0.22 -10.66
CA LYS A 124 2.05 0.61 -10.42
C LYS A 124 2.99 0.57 -11.62
N ARG A 125 4.09 1.34 -11.56
CA ARG A 125 5.13 1.30 -12.58
C ARG A 125 5.77 -0.09 -12.64
N PRO A 126 6.16 -0.55 -13.84
CA PRO A 126 6.94 -1.76 -13.96
C PRO A 126 8.25 -1.64 -13.19
N GLU A 127 8.58 -2.70 -12.47
CA GLU A 127 9.83 -2.81 -11.71
C GLU A 127 10.55 -4.09 -12.13
N ASP A 128 11.88 -4.05 -12.05
CA ASP A 128 12.70 -5.25 -12.12
C ASP A 128 13.27 -5.53 -10.73
N LYS A 129 12.82 -6.62 -10.11
CA LYS A 129 13.28 -7.10 -8.81
C LYS A 129 14.22 -8.29 -8.93
N THR A 130 14.81 -8.52 -10.10
CA THR A 130 15.78 -9.61 -10.31
C THR A 130 16.94 -9.45 -9.33
N ILE A 131 17.30 -10.55 -8.67
CA ILE A 131 18.43 -10.60 -7.74
C ILE A 131 19.54 -11.39 -8.40
N GLU A 132 20.72 -10.78 -8.49
CA GLU A 132 21.96 -11.42 -8.87
C GLU A 132 22.99 -11.17 -7.77
N ALA A 133 23.49 -12.24 -7.14
CA ALA A 133 24.47 -12.13 -6.06
C ALA A 133 25.37 -13.36 -5.97
N GLU A 134 26.55 -13.20 -5.39
CA GLU A 134 27.56 -14.26 -5.26
C GLU A 134 27.22 -15.31 -4.18
N SER A 135 26.39 -14.97 -3.20
CA SER A 135 25.93 -15.89 -2.15
C SER A 135 24.59 -15.45 -1.58
N VAL A 136 23.89 -16.35 -0.91
CA VAL A 136 22.69 -16.06 -0.10
C VAL A 136 23.03 -15.10 1.05
N ASP A 137 24.23 -15.22 1.62
CA ASP A 137 24.63 -14.46 2.82
C ASP A 137 24.78 -12.96 2.55
N THR A 138 25.10 -12.58 1.31
CA THR A 138 25.23 -11.17 0.92
C THR A 138 23.87 -10.47 0.80
N LEU A 139 22.77 -11.23 0.81
CA LEU A 139 21.42 -10.66 0.76
C LEU A 139 21.02 -10.01 2.10
N GLY A 140 21.67 -10.33 3.22
CA GLY A 140 21.52 -9.54 4.45
C GLY A 140 21.88 -10.29 5.73
N ASP A 141 21.86 -9.57 6.85
CA ASP A 141 22.43 -10.05 8.12
C ASP A 141 21.52 -10.97 8.94
N ARG A 142 20.29 -11.25 8.47
CA ARG A 142 19.30 -12.09 9.18
C ARG A 142 18.51 -12.94 8.21
N SER A 143 18.18 -14.16 8.62
CA SER A 143 17.35 -15.11 7.88
C SER A 143 16.03 -14.49 7.40
N ALA A 144 15.32 -13.76 8.27
CA ALA A 144 14.07 -13.08 7.91
C ALA A 144 14.24 -12.05 6.78
N VAL A 145 15.37 -11.33 6.77
CA VAL A 145 15.65 -10.29 5.78
C VAL A 145 15.97 -10.93 4.44
N ILE A 146 16.81 -11.96 4.44
CA ILE A 146 17.14 -12.75 3.26
C ILE A 146 15.87 -13.38 2.67
N CYS A 147 15.08 -14.08 3.48
CA CYS A 147 13.83 -14.71 3.05
C CYS A 147 12.85 -13.68 2.47
N ARG A 148 12.75 -12.50 3.10
CA ARG A 148 11.89 -11.43 2.61
C ARG A 148 12.33 -10.93 1.23
N LYS A 149 13.63 -10.66 1.02
CA LYS A 149 14.14 -10.22 -0.28
C LYS A 149 13.87 -11.24 -1.38
N ILE A 150 14.18 -12.51 -1.11
CA ILE A 150 13.90 -13.62 -2.04
C ILE A 150 12.39 -13.70 -2.34
N LEU A 151 11.54 -13.64 -1.31
CA LEU A 151 10.09 -13.66 -1.49
C LEU A 151 9.57 -12.44 -2.26
N GLU A 152 10.12 -11.24 -2.05
CA GLU A 152 9.75 -10.04 -2.81
C GLU A 152 10.03 -10.22 -4.31
N THR A 153 11.17 -10.82 -4.68
CA THR A 153 11.50 -11.16 -6.08
C THR A 153 10.59 -12.26 -6.63
N ILE A 154 10.37 -13.32 -5.86
CA ILE A 154 9.50 -14.46 -6.24
C ILE A 154 8.06 -14.00 -6.49
N CYS A 155 7.49 -13.23 -5.56
CA CYS A 155 6.11 -12.74 -5.67
C CYS A 155 5.97 -11.76 -6.85
N TYR A 156 7.00 -10.97 -7.13
CA TYR A 156 6.97 -10.04 -8.26
C TYR A 156 7.12 -10.70 -9.64
N GLY A 157 7.42 -11.99 -9.71
CA GLY A 157 7.60 -12.65 -11.01
C GLY A 157 9.01 -12.53 -11.58
N ASN A 158 9.99 -12.01 -10.83
CA ASN A 158 11.39 -11.93 -11.28
C ASN A 158 12.19 -13.18 -10.87
N THR A 159 13.43 -13.25 -11.36
CA THR A 159 14.34 -14.38 -11.15
C THR A 159 15.31 -14.09 -10.01
N VAL A 160 15.64 -15.12 -9.24
CA VAL A 160 16.75 -15.09 -8.28
C VAL A 160 17.89 -15.92 -8.86
N ILE A 161 19.07 -15.33 -9.03
CA ILE A 161 20.25 -15.96 -9.60
C ILE A 161 21.38 -15.91 -8.57
N LEU A 162 21.63 -17.05 -7.94
CA LEU A 162 22.73 -17.28 -7.01
C LEU A 162 23.53 -18.51 -7.48
N PRO A 163 24.85 -18.63 -7.18
CA PRO A 163 25.65 -19.76 -7.67
C PRO A 163 25.11 -21.14 -7.31
N SER A 164 24.43 -21.27 -6.16
CA SER A 164 23.86 -22.52 -5.66
C SER A 164 22.34 -22.62 -5.82
N LEU A 165 21.67 -21.57 -6.30
CA LEU A 165 20.21 -21.48 -6.33
C LEU A 165 19.75 -20.56 -7.46
N ILE A 166 18.95 -21.11 -8.38
CA ILE A 166 18.22 -20.33 -9.38
C ILE A 166 16.73 -20.53 -9.14
N VAL A 167 16.00 -19.43 -8.94
CA VAL A 167 14.54 -19.44 -8.82
C VAL A 167 13.94 -18.71 -10.02
N ASP A 168 13.22 -19.46 -10.86
CA ASP A 168 12.58 -19.00 -12.09
C ASP A 168 11.12 -19.49 -12.16
N ASP A 169 10.41 -19.25 -13.27
CA ASP A 169 9.01 -19.67 -13.42
C ASP A 169 8.77 -21.18 -13.30
N LYS A 170 9.79 -22.03 -13.54
CA LYS A 170 9.64 -23.49 -13.51
C LYS A 170 9.57 -24.02 -12.08
N ASN A 171 10.29 -23.38 -11.16
CA ASN A 171 10.39 -23.82 -9.77
C ASN A 171 9.84 -22.80 -8.75
N ARG A 172 9.37 -21.62 -9.22
CA ARG A 172 8.86 -20.50 -8.41
C ARG A 172 7.95 -20.95 -7.28
N LYS A 173 6.97 -21.81 -7.59
CA LYS A 173 5.97 -22.28 -6.62
C LYS A 173 6.57 -23.11 -5.49
N GLN A 174 7.56 -23.96 -5.79
CA GLN A 174 8.19 -24.82 -4.78
C GLN A 174 9.01 -23.97 -3.80
N TYR A 175 9.82 -23.05 -4.32
CA TYR A 175 10.62 -22.14 -3.50
C TYR A 175 9.75 -21.12 -2.76
N PHE A 176 8.70 -20.60 -3.40
CA PHE A 176 7.70 -19.76 -2.73
C PHE A 176 7.13 -20.46 -1.49
N ASN A 177 6.66 -21.70 -1.64
CA ASN A 177 6.09 -22.46 -0.52
C ASN A 177 7.10 -22.65 0.61
N LEU A 178 8.35 -22.99 0.27
CA LEU A 178 9.44 -23.17 1.24
C LEU A 178 9.75 -21.87 1.99
N PHE A 179 10.08 -20.79 1.27
CA PHE A 179 10.46 -19.52 1.88
C PHE A 179 9.29 -18.86 2.62
N MET A 180 8.07 -18.97 2.12
CA MET A 180 6.89 -18.44 2.78
C MET A 180 6.59 -19.20 4.08
N ALA A 181 6.79 -20.52 4.12
CA ALA A 181 6.67 -21.31 5.34
C ALA A 181 7.71 -20.90 6.39
N LEU A 182 8.97 -20.73 5.99
CA LEU A 182 10.04 -20.26 6.88
C LEU A 182 9.75 -18.85 7.42
N TYR A 183 9.47 -17.91 6.51
CA TYR A 183 9.21 -16.51 6.85
C TYR A 183 8.01 -16.34 7.77
N SER A 184 6.87 -16.99 7.43
CA SER A 184 5.65 -16.88 8.24
C SER A 184 5.79 -17.53 9.62
N THR A 185 6.58 -18.60 9.74
CA THR A 185 6.84 -19.27 11.02
C THR A 185 7.70 -18.38 11.93
N GLU A 186 8.78 -17.82 11.40
CA GLU A 186 9.62 -16.87 12.13
C GLU A 186 8.81 -15.65 12.57
N ARG A 187 7.93 -15.13 11.68
CA ARG A 187 7.09 -13.98 12.00
C ARG A 187 6.13 -14.27 13.16
N LYS A 188 5.43 -15.41 13.12
CA LYS A 188 4.53 -15.84 14.21
C LYS A 188 5.27 -15.99 15.54
N PHE A 189 6.49 -16.53 15.51
CA PHE A 189 7.32 -16.66 16.70
C PHE A 189 7.66 -15.29 17.30
N LEU A 190 8.12 -14.35 16.47
CA LEU A 190 8.46 -12.99 16.91
C LEU A 190 7.23 -12.25 17.45
N ASP A 191 6.09 -12.35 16.78
CA ASP A 191 4.84 -11.71 17.21
C ASP A 191 4.35 -12.29 18.56
N SER A 192 4.50 -13.60 18.78
CA SER A 192 4.19 -14.26 20.06
C SER A 192 5.10 -13.76 21.18
N LYS A 193 6.42 -13.65 20.94
CA LYS A 193 7.38 -13.09 21.90
C LYS A 193 7.08 -11.63 22.23
N ARG A 194 6.77 -10.82 21.21
CA ARG A 194 6.37 -9.41 21.38
C ARG A 194 5.10 -9.32 22.22
N SER A 195 4.07 -10.09 21.90
CA SER A 195 2.81 -10.13 22.65
C SER A 195 3.03 -10.51 24.12
N SER A 196 3.85 -11.54 24.37
CA SER A 196 4.22 -11.98 25.73
C SER A 196 4.96 -10.89 26.50
N GLY A 197 5.90 -10.18 25.84
CA GLY A 197 6.62 -9.05 26.44
C GLY A 197 5.72 -7.86 26.76
N ILE A 198 4.78 -7.54 25.86
CA ILE A 198 3.75 -6.51 26.08
C ILE A 198 2.89 -6.89 27.30
N ALA A 199 2.40 -8.13 27.36
CA ALA A 199 1.58 -8.62 28.48
C ALA A 199 2.34 -8.56 29.82
N ALA A 200 3.63 -8.95 29.83
CA ALA A 200 4.46 -8.85 31.02
C ALA A 200 4.69 -7.40 31.47
N SER A 201 4.93 -6.49 30.52
CA SER A 201 5.11 -5.06 30.80
C SER A 201 3.79 -4.39 31.25
N ALA A 202 2.65 -4.83 30.72
CA ALA A 202 1.32 -4.42 31.18
C ALA A 202 1.03 -4.86 32.62
N LYS A 203 1.38 -6.11 32.98
CA LYS A 203 1.28 -6.59 34.38
C LYS A 203 2.15 -5.78 35.35
N LYS A 204 3.27 -5.22 34.88
CA LYS A 204 4.13 -4.30 35.65
C LYS A 204 3.61 -2.86 35.73
N GLY A 205 2.50 -2.53 35.06
CA GLY A 205 1.90 -1.19 35.07
C GLY A 205 2.62 -0.16 34.20
N ASN A 206 3.46 -0.59 33.25
CA ASN A 206 4.24 0.32 32.40
C ASN A 206 3.38 1.01 31.32
N TYR A 207 2.22 0.46 30.96
CA TYR A 207 1.31 1.08 30.00
C TYR A 207 0.40 2.09 30.70
N LYS A 208 0.84 3.35 30.75
CA LYS A 208 0.07 4.48 31.34
C LYS A 208 -0.73 5.27 30.30
N GLY A 209 -0.87 4.74 29.09
CA GLY A 209 -1.48 5.42 27.95
C GLY A 209 -0.57 6.50 27.34
N ARG A 210 -1.14 7.30 26.44
CA ARG A 210 -0.43 8.42 25.82
C ARG A 210 -0.11 9.47 26.88
N GLU A 211 1.15 9.91 26.95
CA GLU A 211 1.52 11.02 27.83
C GLU A 211 0.65 12.26 27.55
N LYS A 212 0.25 12.93 28.63
CA LYS A 212 -0.51 14.18 28.56
C LYS A 212 0.31 15.21 27.78
N ILE A 213 -0.32 15.89 26.82
CA ILE A 213 0.28 17.02 26.10
C ILE A 213 0.84 18.01 27.13
N LYS A 214 2.12 18.34 27.01
CA LYS A 214 2.76 19.33 27.88
C LYS A 214 2.21 20.70 27.51
N ILE A 215 1.67 21.38 28.51
CA ILE A 215 1.17 22.75 28.40
C ILE A 215 1.95 23.55 29.43
N ASP A 216 2.39 24.75 29.07
CA ASP A 216 2.97 25.67 30.05
C ASP A 216 1.95 25.93 31.16
N LYS A 217 2.32 25.63 32.40
CA LYS A 217 1.44 25.71 33.56
C LYS A 217 1.04 27.15 33.87
N LEU A 218 1.95 28.11 33.67
CA LEU A 218 1.70 29.51 33.96
C LEU A 218 0.73 30.11 32.94
N ALA A 219 1.02 29.92 31.65
CA ALA A 219 0.13 30.34 30.57
C ALA A 219 -1.26 29.66 30.66
N ALA A 220 -1.31 28.38 31.04
CA ALA A 220 -2.58 27.68 31.23
C ALA A 220 -3.42 28.25 32.37
N GLN A 221 -2.81 28.65 33.49
CA GLN A 221 -3.54 29.23 34.62
C GLN A 221 -4.19 30.56 34.26
N GLU A 222 -3.45 31.45 33.60
CA GLU A 222 -3.98 32.75 33.15
C GLU A 222 -5.16 32.56 32.19
N ILE A 223 -4.99 31.67 31.21
CA ILE A 223 -6.02 31.37 30.20
C ILE A 223 -7.24 30.67 30.85
N PHE A 224 -7.08 29.82 31.86
CA PHE A 224 -8.21 29.22 32.58
C PHE A 224 -8.99 30.26 33.40
N LEU A 225 -8.31 31.25 34.00
CA LEU A 225 -8.96 32.35 34.71
C LEU A 225 -9.74 33.26 33.74
N ASP A 226 -9.12 33.63 32.62
CA ASP A 226 -9.80 34.43 31.60
C ASP A 226 -11.02 33.70 31.02
N TYR A 227 -10.93 32.38 30.86
CA TYR A 227 -12.06 31.55 30.43
C TYR A 227 -13.16 31.46 31.50
N SER A 228 -12.82 31.32 32.79
CA SER A 228 -13.81 31.22 33.87
C SER A 228 -14.62 32.51 34.05
N VAL A 229 -13.99 33.67 33.84
CA VAL A 229 -14.63 35.00 33.86
C VAL A 229 -15.28 35.34 32.51
N LYS A 230 -15.31 34.40 31.56
CA LYS A 230 -15.90 34.53 30.21
C LYS A 230 -15.29 35.66 29.36
N ARG A 231 -14.01 36.01 29.59
CA ARG A 231 -13.27 37.00 28.79
C ARG A 231 -12.84 36.46 27.43
N ILE A 232 -12.59 35.15 27.35
CA ILE A 232 -12.22 34.44 26.13
C ILE A 232 -13.13 33.24 25.94
N ASN A 233 -13.36 32.84 24.68
CA ASN A 233 -14.13 31.63 24.39
C ASN A 233 -13.22 30.39 24.34
N SER A 234 -13.82 29.20 24.29
CA SER A 234 -13.07 27.92 24.32
C SER A 234 -12.25 27.65 23.05
N THR A 235 -12.60 28.29 21.94
CA THR A 235 -11.85 28.23 20.68
C THR A 235 -10.58 29.10 20.81
N ASP A 236 -10.72 30.36 21.22
CA ASP A 236 -9.61 31.30 21.42
C ASP A 236 -8.62 30.78 22.47
N ALA A 237 -9.14 30.24 23.57
CA ALA A 237 -8.32 29.67 24.64
C ALA A 237 -7.51 28.44 24.17
N SER A 238 -8.10 27.65 23.27
CA SER A 238 -7.44 26.47 22.71
C SER A 238 -6.34 26.84 21.71
N GLU A 239 -6.57 27.87 20.90
CA GLU A 239 -5.57 28.42 19.97
C GLU A 239 -4.39 29.04 20.72
N LYS A 240 -4.67 29.86 21.75
CA LYS A 240 -3.62 30.46 22.59
C LYS A 240 -2.72 29.43 23.28
N LEU A 241 -3.26 28.25 23.61
CA LEU A 241 -2.51 27.15 24.22
C LEU A 241 -1.92 26.16 23.20
N GLY A 242 -2.17 26.34 21.90
CA GLY A 242 -1.71 25.42 20.85
C GLY A 242 -2.27 24.00 20.98
N ILE A 243 -3.48 23.84 21.54
CA ILE A 243 -4.12 22.54 21.76
C ILE A 243 -5.51 22.48 21.13
N SER A 244 -6.04 21.27 20.92
CA SER A 244 -7.42 21.12 20.45
C SER A 244 -8.42 21.64 21.50
N LYS A 245 -9.54 22.18 21.02
CA LYS A 245 -10.68 22.59 21.85
C LYS A 245 -11.13 21.51 22.85
N SER A 246 -11.18 20.26 22.40
CA SER A 246 -11.52 19.11 23.26
C SER A 246 -10.48 18.86 24.36
N THR A 247 -9.19 19.06 24.06
CA THR A 247 -8.11 18.95 25.05
C THR A 247 -8.18 20.10 26.06
N PHE A 248 -8.44 21.32 25.60
CA PHE A 248 -8.62 22.50 26.45
C PHE A 248 -9.76 22.29 27.45
N LEU A 249 -10.97 21.98 26.97
CA LEU A 249 -12.15 21.78 27.83
C LEU A 249 -11.94 20.67 28.86
N ARG A 250 -11.28 19.58 28.49
CA ARG A 250 -10.93 18.50 29.42
C ARG A 250 -9.97 19.00 30.52
N ARG A 251 -8.95 19.78 30.16
CA ARG A 251 -7.98 20.33 31.13
C ARG A 251 -8.60 21.39 32.03
N TYR A 252 -9.50 22.21 31.51
CA TYR A 252 -10.24 23.17 32.31
C TYR A 252 -11.13 22.47 33.35
N ARG A 253 -11.82 21.37 32.98
CA ARG A 253 -12.56 20.54 33.96
C ARG A 253 -11.65 19.94 35.03
N GLU A 254 -10.46 19.44 34.66
CA GLU A 254 -9.47 18.95 35.63
C GLU A 254 -9.03 20.07 36.60
N TYR A 255 -8.86 21.30 36.09
CA TYR A 255 -8.50 22.48 36.87
C TYR A 255 -9.61 22.91 37.84
N GLU A 256 -10.86 22.98 37.37
CA GLU A 256 -12.04 23.29 38.21
C GLU A 256 -12.21 22.27 39.35
N ASN A 257 -12.11 20.98 39.02
CA ASN A 257 -12.21 19.91 40.03
C ASN A 257 -11.08 19.93 41.07
N ALA A 258 -9.92 20.51 40.72
CA ALA A 258 -8.79 20.65 41.65
C ALA A 258 -8.87 21.92 42.51
N ARG A 259 -9.80 22.84 42.23
CA ARG A 259 -10.07 24.05 43.05
C ARG A 259 -11.18 23.85 44.07
N GLN A 260 -12.00 22.80 43.93
CA GLN A 260 -12.96 22.33 44.94
C GLN A 260 -12.25 21.53 46.03
#